data_AF-A0A258YRZ8-F1
#
_entry.id   AF-A0A258YRZ8-F1
#
_cell.length_a   1.000
_cell.length_b   1.000
_cell.length_c   1.000
_cell.angle_alpha   90.00
_cell.angle_beta   90.00
_cell.angle_gamma   90.00
#
_symmetry.space_group_name_H-M   'P 1'
#
loop_
_entity.id
_entity.type
_entity.pdbx_description
1 polymer ?
#
loop_
_entity_poly.entity_id
_entity_poly.type
_entity_poly.pdbx_seq_one_letter_code
_entity_poly.pdbx_strand_id
1 'polypeptide(L)' 'MNFDKELDARGLNCPLPILRAKKSLAEVESGQVLKIL' A
#
# COMPACT_ATOMS: atom_id res chain seq x y z
N MET A 1 -10.73 12.71 0.04
CA MET A 1 -9.51 12.20 -0.62
C MET A 1 -9.91 10.93 -1.35
N ASN A 2 -9.88 10.94 -2.67
CA ASN A 2 -10.06 9.74 -3.46
C ASN A 2 -8.75 8.95 -3.43
N PHE A 3 -8.85 7.64 -3.24
CA PHE A 3 -7.75 6.69 -3.38
C PHE A 3 -8.20 5.61 -4.34
N ASP A 4 -7.27 5.10 -5.14
CA ASP A 4 -7.55 4.09 -6.17
C ASP A 4 -7.32 2.68 -5.63
N LYS A 5 -6.44 2.57 -4.62
CA LYS A 5 -6.10 1.28 -3.99
C LYS A 5 -5.88 1.45 -2.50
N GLU A 6 -6.18 0.42 -1.72
CA GLU A 6 -5.99 0.38 -0.26
C GLU A 6 -5.18 -0.85 0.15
N LEU A 7 -4.28 -0.68 1.11
CA LEU A 7 -3.53 -1.74 1.76
C LEU A 7 -3.61 -1.57 3.28
N ASP A 8 -4.18 -2.55 3.99
CA ASP A 8 -4.11 -2.61 5.44
C ASP A 8 -2.81 -3.30 5.88
N ALA A 9 -1.97 -2.56 6.59
CA ALA A 9 -0.71 -3.03 7.13
C ALA A 9 -0.71 -3.11 8.67
N ARG A 10 -1.86 -2.89 9.33
CA ARG A 10 -1.98 -2.96 10.79
C ARG A 10 -1.80 -4.38 11.29
N GLY A 11 -1.16 -4.51 12.46
CA GLY A 11 -0.86 -5.81 13.06
C GLY A 11 0.25 -6.61 12.35
N LEU A 12 0.82 -6.08 11.27
CA LEU A 12 1.98 -6.67 10.63
C LEU A 12 3.26 -6.25 11.34
N ASN A 13 4.09 -7.22 11.71
CA ASN A 13 5.40 -6.96 12.30
C ASN A 13 6.42 -6.61 11.21
N CYS A 14 7.40 -5.78 11.58
CA CYS A 14 8.57 -5.54 10.74
C CYS A 14 9.19 -6.87 10.28
N PRO A 15 9.49 -7.08 8.98
CA PRO A 15 9.52 -6.11 7.87
C PRO A 15 8.27 -6.12 6.97
N LEU A 16 7.19 -6.77 7.39
CA LEU A 16 6.03 -7.05 6.54
C LEU A 16 5.29 -5.79 6.03
N PRO A 17 5.11 -4.70 6.81
CA PRO A 17 4.44 -3.49 6.31
C PRO A 17 5.10 -2.94 5.03
N ILE A 18 6.42 -2.81 5.03
CA ILE A 18 7.15 -2.23 3.90
C ILE A 18 7.19 -3.19 2.70
N LEU A 19 7.32 -4.49 2.93
CA LEU A 19 7.32 -5.47 1.84
C LEU A 19 5.98 -5.51 1.12
N ARG A 20 4.87 -5.46 1.86
CA ARG A 20 3.53 -5.42 1.27
C ARG A 20 3.25 -4.10 0.57
N ALA A 21 3.62 -2.97 1.18
CA ALA A 21 3.49 -1.66 0.54
C ALA A 21 4.24 -1.60 -0.78
N LYS A 22 5.49 -2.08 -0.82
CA LYS A 22 6.30 -2.14 -2.04
C LYS A 22 5.65 -3.00 -3.13
N LYS A 23 5.10 -4.16 -2.75
CA LYS A 23 4.40 -5.04 -3.69
C LYS A 23 3.15 -4.35 -4.25
N SER A 24 2.32 -3.76 -3.40
CA SER A 24 1.11 -3.06 -3.83
C SER A 24 1.41 -1.82 -4.66
N LEU A 25 2.50 -1.11 -4.37
CA LEU A 25 2.94 0.06 -5.13
C LEU A 25 3.38 -0.28 -6.56
N ALA A 26 3.97 -1.46 -6.77
CA ALA A 26 4.35 -1.92 -8.11
C ALA A 26 3.13 -2.17 -9.03
N GLU A 27 1.94 -2.30 -8.45
CA GLU A 27 0.67 -2.48 -9.16
C GLU A 27 -0.14 -1.18 -9.27
N VAL A 28 0.43 -0.04 -8.85
CA VAL A 28 -0.22 1.29 -8.89
C VAL A 28 0.37 2.05 -10.08
N GLU A 29 -0.50 2.54 -10.95
CA GLU A 29 -0.09 3.29 -12.13
C GLU A 29 0.19 4.76 -11.81
N SER A 30 0.89 5.45 -12.72
CA SER A 30 1.17 6.87 -12.56
C SER A 30 -0.11 7.68 -12.45
N GLY A 31 -0.21 8.52 -11.42
CA GLY A 31 -1.40 9.32 -11.13
C GLY A 31 -2.42 8.66 -10.21
N GLN A 32 -2.26 7.36 -9.90
CA GLN A 32 -3.08 6.67 -8.92
C GLN A 32 -2.54 6.82 -7.49
N VAL A 33 -3.42 6.77 -6.51
CA VAL A 33 -3.11 6.93 -5.08
C VAL A 33 -3.35 5.62 -4.35
N LEU A 34 -2.29 5.09 -3.74
CA LEU A 34 -2.35 3.96 -2.79
C LEU A 34 -2.49 4.49 -1.36
N LYS A 35 -3.59 4.15 -0.70
CA LYS A 35 -3.82 4.40 0.72
C LYS A 35 -3.30 3.23 1.55
N ILE A 36 -2.62 3.53 2.65
CA ILE A 36 -2.16 2.52 3.62
C ILE A 36 -2.88 2.76 4.95
N LEU A 37 -3.41 1.69 5.55
CA LEU A 37 -4.01 1.67 6.88
C LEU A 37 -3.07 1.04 7.91
#